data_AF-A0A4Y1ZD26-F1
#
_entry.id   AF-A0A4Y1ZD26-F1
#
_cell.length_a   1.000
_cell.length_b   1.000
_cell.length_c   1.000
_cell.angle_alpha   90.00
_cell.angle_beta   90.00
_cell.angle_gamma   90.00
#
_symmetry.space_group_name_H-M   'P 1'
#
loop_
_entity.id
_entity.type
_entity.pdbx_description
1 polymer ?
#
loop_
_entity_poly.entity_id
_entity_poly.type
_entity_poly.pdbx_seq_one_letter_code
_entity_poly.pdbx_strand_id
1 'polypeptide(L)'
;MAVTDKNSKHAVTHFKVLERFSNYTFVACRLETGRTHQIRVHMAYIGHPLAGDPKYGPRKTLPINGQALHAAELGFIHPVTRQQMLFCAALPDDMARLLEGLRNGRYSS
;
A
#
# COMPACT_ATOMS: atom_id res chain seq x y z
N MET A 1 8.37 14.66 3.25
CA MET A 1 7.14 14.61 2.45
C MET A 1 5.97 14.70 3.41
N ALA A 2 5.16 15.75 3.26
CA ALA A 2 3.96 16.02 4.03
C ALA A 2 2.86 16.44 3.04
N VAL A 3 1.60 16.17 3.34
CA VAL A 3 0.47 16.68 2.54
C VAL A 3 0.21 18.12 2.97
N THR A 4 0.41 19.08 2.07
CA THR A 4 0.23 20.51 2.33
C THR A 4 -0.47 21.19 1.15
N ASP A 5 -1.35 22.15 1.41
CA ASP A 5 -2.08 22.87 0.34
C ASP A 5 -1.22 23.93 -0.38
N LYS A 6 -0.11 24.35 0.25
CA LYS A 6 0.83 25.33 -0.34
C LYS A 6 2.04 24.61 -0.93
N ASN A 7 2.38 24.92 -2.19
CA ASN A 7 3.56 24.44 -2.93
C ASN A 7 3.73 22.91 -3.01
N SER A 8 2.65 22.13 -2.92
CA SER A 8 2.72 20.68 -3.09
C SER A 8 2.67 20.27 -4.57
N LYS A 9 3.38 19.19 -4.91
CA LYS A 9 3.28 18.58 -6.23
C LYS A 9 1.99 17.78 -6.29
N HIS A 10 1.22 17.95 -7.37
CA HIS A 10 0.03 17.14 -7.63
C HIS A 10 0.35 15.65 -7.50
N ALA A 11 -0.45 14.97 -6.68
CA ALA A 11 -0.32 13.56 -6.35
C ALA A 11 -1.71 12.93 -6.15
N VAL A 12 -1.98 11.83 -6.87
CA VAL A 12 -3.28 11.15 -6.87
C VAL A 12 -3.09 9.64 -6.70
N THR A 13 -3.74 9.10 -5.68
CA THR A 13 -3.79 7.66 -5.36
C THR A 13 -5.24 7.26 -5.24
N HIS A 14 -5.68 6.33 -6.09
CA HIS A 14 -6.99 5.70 -5.98
C HIS A 14 -6.85 4.45 -5.11
N PHE A 15 -7.81 4.17 -4.24
CA PHE A 15 -7.77 2.94 -3.44
C PHE A 15 -9.14 2.26 -3.38
N LYS A 16 -9.10 0.94 -3.21
CA LYS A 16 -10.28 0.08 -3.03
C LYS A 16 -10.04 -0.82 -1.83
N VAL A 17 -11.02 -0.88 -0.93
CA VAL A 17 -11.00 -1.86 0.16
C VAL A 17 -11.25 -3.26 -0.42
N LEU A 18 -10.31 -4.17 -0.17
CA LEU A 18 -10.41 -5.57 -0.56
C LEU A 18 -10.99 -6.40 0.57
N GLU A 19 -10.54 -6.16 1.80
CA GLU A 19 -10.94 -6.93 2.97
C GLU A 19 -10.82 -6.06 4.24
N ARG A 20 -11.75 -6.20 5.18
CA ARG A 20 -11.75 -5.50 6.47
C ARG A 20 -11.52 -6.50 7.60
N PHE A 21 -10.65 -6.14 8.52
CA PHE A 21 -10.38 -6.87 9.76
C PHE A 21 -10.71 -5.97 10.95
N SER A 22 -10.62 -6.51 12.17
CA SER A 22 -10.93 -5.75 13.39
C SER A 22 -10.13 -4.44 13.48
N ASN A 23 -8.79 -4.54 13.42
CA ASN A 23 -7.89 -3.40 13.61
C ASN A 23 -7.13 -2.99 12.33
N TYR A 24 -7.38 -3.67 11.20
CA TYR A 24 -6.63 -3.49 9.95
C TYR A 24 -7.54 -3.58 8.73
N THR A 25 -7.08 -3.04 7.59
CA THR A 25 -7.81 -3.14 6.32
C THR A 25 -6.82 -3.47 5.21
N PHE A 26 -7.15 -4.46 4.39
CA PHE A 26 -6.40 -4.77 3.19
C PHE A 26 -6.98 -3.98 2.01
N VAL A 27 -6.13 -3.21 1.34
CA VAL A 27 -6.54 -2.28 0.27
C VAL A 27 -5.69 -2.49 -0.99
N ALA A 28 -6.33 -2.37 -2.14
CA ALA A 28 -5.65 -2.19 -3.42
C ALA A 28 -5.44 -0.70 -3.66
N CYS A 29 -4.24 -0.32 -4.10
CA CYS A 29 -3.91 1.06 -4.47
C CYS A 29 -3.55 1.13 -5.95
N ARG A 30 -4.15 2.07 -6.69
CA ARG A 30 -3.77 2.42 -8.06
C ARG A 30 -3.17 3.81 -8.09
N LEU A 31 -1.94 3.91 -8.58
CA LEU A 31 -1.24 5.17 -8.75
C LEU A 31 -1.62 5.82 -10.08
N GLU A 32 -2.10 7.06 -10.02
CA GLU A 32 -2.19 7.94 -11.19
C GLU A 32 -0.91 8.78 -11.33
N THR A 33 -0.27 9.09 -10.20
CA THR A 33 1.04 9.74 -10.14
C THR A 33 2.01 8.91 -9.30
N GLY A 34 3.32 9.06 -9.54
CA GLY A 34 4.38 8.32 -8.83
C GLY A 34 5.30 9.19 -7.98
N ARG A 35 4.79 9.94 -6.99
CA ARG A 35 5.63 10.73 -6.08
C ARG A 35 6.32 9.84 -5.03
N THR A 36 7.47 10.29 -4.51
CA THR A 36 8.20 9.57 -3.46
C THR A 36 7.29 9.32 -2.25
N HIS A 37 7.21 8.07 -1.75
CA HIS A 37 6.37 7.71 -0.60
C HIS A 37 4.87 8.05 -0.74
N GLN A 38 4.35 8.29 -1.95
CA GLN A 38 3.00 8.82 -2.14
C GLN A 38 1.91 8.04 -1.40
N ILE A 39 1.87 6.71 -1.58
CA ILE A 39 0.89 5.84 -0.90
C ILE A 39 1.00 5.97 0.61
N ARG A 40 2.23 5.88 1.15
CA ARG A 40 2.51 5.94 2.59
C ARG A 40 2.00 7.24 3.21
N VAL A 41 2.28 8.36 2.55
CA VAL A 41 1.89 9.70 3.02
C VAL A 41 0.38 9.91 2.90
N HIS A 42 -0.24 9.50 1.79
CA HIS A 42 -1.70 9.63 1.59
C HIS A 42 -2.47 8.80 2.61
N MET A 43 -2.05 7.55 2.82
CA MET A 43 -2.70 6.65 3.77
C MET A 43 -2.58 7.14 5.21
N ALA A 44 -1.40 7.66 5.60
CA ALA A 44 -1.23 8.31 6.90
C ALA A 44 -2.08 9.58 7.04
N TYR A 45 -2.19 10.38 5.97
CA TYR A 45 -2.97 11.62 5.97
C TYR A 45 -4.47 11.38 6.20
N ILE A 46 -5.03 10.30 5.63
CA ILE A 46 -6.43 9.91 5.86
C ILE A 46 -6.65 9.13 7.18
N GLY A 47 -5.62 9.03 8.04
CA GLY A 47 -5.72 8.34 9.34
C GLY A 47 -5.55 6.83 9.30
N HIS A 48 -5.17 6.25 8.14
CA HIS A 48 -4.98 4.81 7.95
C HIS A 48 -3.54 4.49 7.49
N PRO A 49 -2.51 4.80 8.29
CA PRO A 49 -1.12 4.54 7.91
C PRO A 49 -0.84 3.04 7.69
N LEU A 50 0.16 2.74 6.88
CA LEU A 50 0.55 1.37 6.58
C LEU A 50 1.10 0.66 7.83
N ALA A 51 0.72 -0.61 8.01
CA ALA A 51 1.35 -1.48 8.99
C ALA A 51 2.84 -1.63 8.68
N GLY A 52 3.66 -1.63 9.73
CA GLY A 52 5.12 -1.75 9.64
C GLY A 52 5.85 -0.53 9.05
N ASP A 53 5.16 0.57 8.71
CA ASP A 53 5.82 1.78 8.21
C ASP A 53 6.61 2.48 9.33
N PRO A 54 7.96 2.52 9.26
CA PRO A 54 8.79 3.06 10.35
C PRO A 54 8.75 4.59 10.45
N LYS A 55 8.18 5.29 9.46
CA LYS A 55 8.22 6.75 9.36
C LYS A 55 6.85 7.40 9.56
N TYR A 56 5.81 6.84 8.96
CA TYR A 56 4.48 7.44 8.94
C TYR A 56 3.44 6.65 9.75
N GLY A 57 3.78 5.46 10.22
CA GLY A 57 2.90 4.58 10.98
C GLY A 57 3.26 4.42 12.45
N PRO A 58 2.42 3.70 13.22
CA PRO A 58 2.69 3.39 14.61
C PRO A 58 3.93 2.48 14.74
N ARG A 59 4.70 2.66 15.82
CA ARG A 59 5.92 1.86 16.07
C ARG A 59 5.66 0.37 16.26
N LYS A 60 4.48 -0.02 16.78
CA LYS A 60 4.09 -1.42 17.01
C LYS A 60 2.80 -1.69 16.25
N THR A 61 2.86 -2.53 15.22
CA THR A 61 1.71 -2.95 14.42
C THR A 61 1.81 -4.47 14.17
N LEU A 62 1.68 -4.92 12.92
CA LEU A 62 1.86 -6.31 12.52
C LEU A 62 3.35 -6.70 12.53
N PRO A 63 3.67 -7.99 12.76
CA PRO A 63 5.04 -8.49 12.73
C PRO A 63 5.53 -8.66 11.27
N ILE A 64 5.71 -7.54 10.57
CA ILE A 64 6.25 -7.46 9.21
C ILE A 64 7.58 -6.70 9.22
N ASN A 65 8.50 -7.08 8.33
CA ASN A 65 9.75 -6.37 8.17
C ASN A 65 9.58 -5.19 7.19
N GLY A 66 9.34 -4.00 7.73
CA GLY A 66 9.11 -2.78 6.95
C GLY A 66 7.65 -2.58 6.57
N GLN A 67 7.39 -1.69 5.61
CA GLN A 67 6.02 -1.34 5.25
C GLN A 67 5.26 -2.49 4.56
N ALA A 68 4.01 -2.73 4.97
CA ALA A 68 3.07 -3.61 4.30
C ALA A 68 2.60 -2.99 2.97
N LEU A 69 3.48 -2.98 1.97
CA LEU A 69 3.25 -2.43 0.64
C LEU A 69 3.90 -3.32 -0.41
N HIS A 70 3.08 -3.80 -1.35
CA HIS A 70 3.51 -4.69 -2.43
C HIS A 70 3.07 -4.16 -3.78
N ALA A 71 3.98 -4.16 -4.76
CA ALA A 71 3.67 -3.82 -6.14
C ALA A 71 3.18 -5.07 -6.87
N ALA A 72 1.86 -5.32 -6.79
CA ALA A 72 1.25 -6.53 -7.33
C ALA A 72 1.17 -6.55 -8.86
N GLU A 73 0.96 -5.39 -9.50
CA GLU A 73 0.78 -5.27 -10.95
C GLU A 73 1.55 -4.06 -11.49
N LEU A 74 2.16 -4.25 -12.66
CA LEU A 74 2.79 -3.19 -13.44
C LEU A 74 2.36 -3.32 -14.90
N GLY A 75 1.62 -2.33 -15.39
CA GLY A 75 1.18 -2.25 -16.78
C GLY A 75 1.78 -1.04 -17.48
N PHE A 76 2.31 -1.22 -18.69
CA PHE A 76 2.78 -0.11 -19.54
C PHE A 76 2.78 -0.47 -21.03
N ILE A 77 2.82 0.55 -21.88
CA ILE A 77 3.04 0.38 -23.32
C ILE A 77 4.54 0.25 -23.55
N HIS A 78 4.99 -0.86 -24.12
CA HIS A 78 6.40 -1.07 -24.41
C HIS A 78 6.92 0.04 -25.35
N PRO A 79 8.03 0.72 -25.03
CA PRO A 79 8.44 1.93 -25.75
C PRO A 79 8.82 1.68 -27.21
N VAL A 80 9.32 0.47 -27.52
CA VAL A 80 9.70 0.08 -28.90
C VAL A 80 8.54 -0.61 -29.63
N THR A 81 8.09 -1.78 -29.16
CA THR A 81 7.05 -2.58 -29.81
C THR A 81 5.63 -1.96 -29.77
N ARG A 82 5.38 -0.93 -28.93
CA ARG A 82 4.07 -0.31 -28.71
C ARG A 82 2.97 -1.28 -28.22
N GLN A 83 3.34 -2.48 -27.81
CA GLN A 83 2.42 -3.46 -27.26
C GLN A 83 2.10 -3.13 -25.80
N GLN A 84 0.86 -3.42 -25.39
CA GLN A 84 0.50 -3.39 -23.98
C GLN A 84 1.16 -4.57 -23.28
N MET A 85 1.89 -4.29 -22.21
CA MET A 85 2.52 -5.29 -21.35
C MET A 85 1.93 -5.18 -19.95
N LEU A 86 1.69 -6.33 -19.33
CA LEU A 86 1.24 -6.45 -17.95
C LEU A 86 2.12 -7.47 -17.25
N PHE A 87 2.69 -7.08 -16.12
CA PHE A 87 3.47 -7.93 -15.24
C PHE A 87 2.75 -8.04 -13.91
N CYS A 88 2.67 -9.26 -13.38
CA CYS A 88 2.08 -9.52 -12.07
C CYS A 88 3.12 -10.16 -11.15
N ALA A 89 3.14 -9.74 -9.89
CA ALA A 89 3.94 -10.34 -8.84
C ALA A 89 3.02 -10.89 -7.76
N ALA A 90 3.17 -12.19 -7.46
CA ALA A 90 2.42 -12.84 -6.39
C ALA A 90 2.68 -12.12 -5.05
N LEU A 91 1.70 -12.20 -4.15
CA LEU A 91 1.84 -11.64 -2.82
C LEU A 91 2.99 -12.35 -2.07
N PRO A 92 3.93 -11.63 -1.45
CA PRO A 92 5.00 -12.24 -0.66
C PRO A 92 4.46 -13.11 0.48
N ASP A 93 5.16 -14.21 0.80
CA ASP A 93 4.72 -15.22 1.77
C ASP A 93 4.53 -14.67 3.20
N ASP A 94 5.32 -13.69 3.60
CA ASP A 94 5.16 -12.99 4.88
C ASP A 94 3.84 -12.20 4.93
N MET A 95 3.50 -11.46 3.87
CA MET A 95 2.22 -10.76 3.76
C MET A 95 1.03 -11.73 3.67
N ALA A 96 1.16 -12.83 2.93
CA ALA A 96 0.11 -13.85 2.84
C ALA A 96 -0.22 -14.45 4.22
N ARG A 97 0.81 -14.83 4.99
CA ARG A 97 0.66 -15.35 6.35
C ARG A 97 0.04 -14.33 7.31
N LEU A 98 0.37 -13.05 7.16
CA LEU A 98 -0.25 -12.00 7.97
C LEU A 98 -1.74 -11.84 7.69
N LEU A 99 -2.15 -11.89 6.42
CA LEU A 99 -3.56 -11.85 6.03
C LEU A 99 -4.33 -13.06 6.60
N GLU A 100 -3.76 -14.26 6.52
CA GLU A 100 -4.35 -15.44 7.16
C GLU A 100 -4.49 -15.29 8.68
N GLY A 101 -3.45 -14.79 9.34
CA GLY A 101 -3.50 -14.50 10.78
C GLY A 101 -4.58 -13.49 11.13
N LEU A 102 -4.77 -12.46 10.31
CA LEU A 102 -5.83 -11.46 10.47
C LEU A 102 -7.24 -12.06 10.29
N ARG A 103 -7.43 -12.89 9.27
CA ARG A 103 -8.69 -13.63 9.02
C ARG A 103 -9.08 -14.53 10.18
N ASN A 104 -8.07 -15.17 10.78
CA ASN A 104 -8.25 -16.08 11.92
C ASN A 104 -8.32 -15.34 13.27
N GLY A 105 -8.33 -14.01 13.27
CA GLY A 105 -8.45 -13.20 14.49
C GLY A 105 -7.20 -13.16 15.36
N ARG A 106 -6.05 -13.66 14.89
CA ARG A 106 -4.78 -13.74 15.66
C ARG A 106 -4.24 -12.39 16.12
N TYR A 107 -4.69 -11.31 15.49
CA TYR A 107 -4.29 -9.92 15.78
C TYR A 107 -5.49 -9.03 16.18
N SER A 108 -6.61 -9.64 16.52
CA SER A 108 -7.76 -8.94 17.10
C SER A 108 -7.51 -8.80 18.60
N SER A 109 -6.67 -7.83 18.96
CA SER A 109 -6.53 -7.34 20.33
C SER A 109 -7.61 -6.32 20.64
#